data_AF-H2XVH3-F1
#
_entry.id   AF-H2XVH3-F1
#
_cell.length_a   1.000
_cell.length_b   1.000
_cell.length_c   1.000
_cell.angle_alpha   90.00
_cell.angle_beta   90.00
_cell.angle_gamma   90.00
#
_symmetry.space_group_name_H-M   'P 1'
#
loop_
_entity.id
_entity.type
_entity.pdbx_description
1 polymer ?
#
loop_
_entity_poly.entity_id
_entity_poly.type
_entity_poly.pdbx_seq_one_letter_code
_entity_poly.pdbx_strand_id
1 'polypeptide(L)'
;MYVRSLHFLLQVKDMLHKHRKKDQSYIVRNSVDQPVILVVPLLNNSARNSLRIYVDLQTGMLVPSLYGVDVSQLENMEKEINENQKNLLTWISTLHYQLLRQLCKNAVQHLPVVYLDMVPVLEKSPAVKDDPGRIYIRLNHHPSYYLIVEFHIAGETNNKYKLMKTSSPTGFQKLQNPRGLEIDSVVDLHYLFDQTGLEKNEDCVKELIKMISICESRIPFISLLQGIAGEEGIIHQGVYEEENLALVCKLKTLPKVSGTNELTTEILHDSILECSFRIQERITQMWVAEILIKSLFPSNDVGVDRVMLTYDAFGGQANNPKPNVIKSFVEDWSCIVRLFGLAFAYKQAQKQHTSLPEVHSY
;
A
#
# COMPACT_ATOMS: atom_id res chain seq x y z
N MET A 1 25.88 -37.51 -32.00
CA MET A 1 25.56 -37.19 -30.60
C MET A 1 24.80 -35.88 -30.49
N TYR A 2 25.35 -34.78 -31.04
CA TYR A 2 24.71 -33.45 -31.11
C TYR A 2 23.23 -33.44 -31.54
N VAL A 3 22.89 -34.13 -32.64
CA VAL A 3 21.51 -34.20 -33.16
C VAL A 3 20.55 -34.85 -32.15
N ARG A 4 21.03 -35.83 -31.36
CA ARG A 4 20.23 -36.50 -30.33
C ARG A 4 19.97 -35.58 -29.15
N SER A 5 20.98 -34.87 -28.66
CA SER A 5 20.83 -33.88 -27.58
C SER A 5 19.87 -32.75 -27.96
N LEU A 6 19.99 -32.21 -29.18
CA LEU A 6 19.08 -31.19 -29.69
C LEU A 6 17.64 -31.70 -29.78
N HIS A 7 17.44 -32.89 -30.36
CA HIS A 7 16.11 -33.50 -30.46
C HIS A 7 15.48 -33.72 -29.08
N PHE A 8 16.28 -34.16 -28.10
CA PHE A 8 15.80 -34.37 -26.74
C PHE A 8 15.41 -33.06 -26.05
N LEU A 9 16.22 -32.01 -26.15
CA LEU A 9 15.88 -30.70 -25.61
C LEU A 9 14.66 -30.06 -26.30
N LEU A 10 14.44 -30.34 -27.59
CA LEU A 10 13.22 -29.94 -28.31
C LEU A 10 11.98 -30.65 -27.75
N GLN A 11 12.07 -31.94 -27.41
CA GLN A 11 10.96 -32.67 -26.76
C GLN A 11 10.62 -32.07 -25.39
N VAL A 12 11.65 -31.71 -24.60
CA VAL A 12 11.44 -31.03 -23.31
C VAL A 12 10.80 -29.66 -23.52
N LYS A 13 11.26 -28.89 -24.51
CA LYS A 13 10.65 -27.61 -24.87
C LYS A 13 9.17 -27.77 -25.29
N ASP A 14 8.84 -28.76 -26.11
CA ASP A 14 7.47 -29.03 -26.52
C ASP A 14 6.59 -29.41 -25.32
N MET A 15 7.15 -30.15 -24.35
CA MET A 15 6.47 -30.43 -23.08
C MET A 15 6.19 -29.14 -22.30
N LEU A 16 7.17 -28.23 -22.18
CA LEU A 16 6.97 -26.93 -21.52
C LEU A 16 5.90 -26.10 -22.22
N HIS A 17 5.94 -26.01 -23.56
CA HIS A 17 4.97 -25.27 -24.36
C HIS A 17 3.55 -25.82 -24.21
N LYS A 18 3.38 -27.14 -24.08
CA LYS A 18 2.06 -27.76 -23.84
C LYS A 18 1.47 -27.43 -22.47
N HIS A 19 2.31 -27.25 -21.45
CA HIS A 19 1.85 -27.04 -20.07
C HIS A 19 1.88 -25.56 -19.62
N ARG A 20 2.54 -24.66 -20.38
CA ARG A 20 2.67 -23.24 -20.06
C ARG A 20 2.09 -22.37 -21.18
N LYS A 21 1.01 -21.62 -20.89
CA LYS A 21 0.30 -20.76 -21.86
C LYS A 21 1.16 -19.64 -22.48
N LYS A 22 2.24 -19.20 -21.81
CA LYS A 22 3.19 -18.18 -22.28
C LYS A 22 4.64 -18.65 -22.11
N ASP A 23 4.96 -19.84 -22.59
CA ASP A 23 6.33 -20.33 -22.53
C ASP A 23 7.27 -19.46 -23.39
N GLN A 24 8.30 -18.90 -22.76
CA GLN A 24 9.35 -18.11 -23.43
C GLN A 24 10.66 -18.90 -23.53
N SER A 25 10.62 -20.23 -23.39
CA SER A 25 11.83 -21.03 -23.45
C SER A 25 12.41 -21.07 -24.86
N TYR A 26 13.73 -21.01 -24.95
CA TYR A 26 14.44 -20.99 -26.22
C TYR A 26 15.71 -21.81 -26.16
N ILE A 27 16.14 -22.29 -27.32
CA ILE A 27 17.37 -23.07 -27.44
C ILE A 27 18.48 -22.12 -27.88
N VAL A 28 19.59 -22.15 -27.15
CA VAL A 28 20.80 -21.41 -27.47
C VAL A 28 21.82 -22.36 -28.08
N ARG A 29 22.41 -21.92 -29.19
CA ARG A 29 23.55 -22.56 -29.84
C ARG A 29 24.58 -21.48 -30.17
N ASN A 30 25.69 -21.48 -29.44
CA ASN A 30 26.74 -20.46 -29.60
C ASN A 30 27.81 -20.90 -30.62
N SER A 31 28.10 -22.20 -30.76
CA SER A 31 29.04 -22.75 -31.74
C SER A 31 28.80 -24.24 -31.97
N VAL A 32 29.50 -24.84 -32.95
CA VAL A 32 29.39 -26.28 -33.27
C VAL A 32 29.95 -27.15 -32.14
N ASP A 33 30.92 -26.64 -31.38
CA ASP A 33 31.63 -27.36 -30.32
C ASP A 33 31.07 -27.13 -28.91
N GLN A 34 30.08 -26.24 -28.75
CA GLN A 34 29.44 -26.01 -27.46
C GLN A 34 28.17 -26.86 -27.28
N PRO A 35 27.84 -27.27 -26.04
CA PRO A 35 26.61 -27.99 -25.76
C PRO A 35 25.40 -27.15 -26.13
N VAL A 36 24.36 -27.82 -26.65
CA VAL A 36 23.05 -27.21 -26.87
C VAL A 36 22.41 -26.96 -25.51
N ILE A 37 21.90 -25.75 -25.29
CA ILE A 37 21.31 -25.35 -24.01
C ILE A 37 19.85 -24.96 -24.24
N LEU A 38 18.94 -25.57 -23.50
CA LEU A 38 17.59 -25.08 -23.32
C LEU A 38 17.62 -24.02 -22.21
N VAL A 39 17.23 -22.80 -22.54
CA VAL A 39 17.09 -21.69 -21.61
C VAL A 39 15.62 -21.52 -21.28
N VAL A 40 15.29 -21.61 -20.00
CA VAL A 40 13.95 -21.41 -19.45
C VAL A 40 13.98 -20.14 -18.57
N PRO A 41 13.49 -19.00 -19.08
CA PRO A 41 13.38 -17.79 -18.26
C PRO A 41 12.46 -18.04 -17.06
N LEU A 42 12.97 -17.73 -15.86
CA LEU A 42 12.19 -17.80 -14.62
C LEU A 42 11.64 -16.41 -14.25
N LEU A 43 12.44 -15.34 -14.36
CA LEU A 43 12.02 -13.96 -14.04
C LEU A 43 12.73 -12.91 -14.89
N ASN A 44 11.98 -12.16 -15.69
CA ASN A 44 12.51 -11.24 -16.72
C ASN A 44 13.48 -11.99 -17.67
N ASN A 45 13.69 -11.52 -18.90
CA ASN A 45 14.59 -12.22 -19.84
C ASN A 45 16.08 -11.98 -19.52
N SER A 46 16.48 -12.13 -18.24
CA SER A 46 17.85 -11.96 -17.76
C SER A 46 18.57 -13.30 -17.65
N ALA A 47 19.85 -13.31 -18.01
CA ALA A 47 20.67 -14.52 -17.98
C ALA A 47 20.87 -15.10 -16.58
N ARG A 48 20.75 -14.26 -15.53
CA ARG A 48 20.90 -14.67 -14.11
C ARG A 48 19.65 -15.35 -13.57
N ASN A 49 18.48 -14.98 -14.08
CA ASN A 49 17.18 -15.52 -13.65
C ASN A 49 16.62 -16.53 -14.66
N SER A 50 17.50 -17.20 -15.40
CA SER A 50 17.13 -18.19 -16.39
C SER A 50 17.74 -19.53 -16.04
N LEU A 51 16.89 -20.55 -15.91
CA LEU A 51 17.31 -21.92 -15.76
C LEU A 51 17.89 -22.42 -17.08
N ARG A 52 19.08 -23.00 -17.03
CA ARG A 52 19.76 -23.58 -18.19
C ARG A 52 19.75 -25.09 -18.04
N ILE A 53 19.38 -25.79 -19.09
CA ILE A 53 19.36 -27.25 -19.12
C ILE A 53 20.14 -27.70 -20.34
N TYR A 54 21.12 -28.56 -20.13
CA TYR A 54 21.86 -29.21 -21.21
C TYR A 54 21.81 -30.72 -21.04
N VAL A 55 22.30 -31.45 -22.03
CA VAL A 55 22.38 -32.91 -22.01
C VAL A 55 23.84 -33.29 -21.85
N ASP A 56 24.16 -34.03 -20.79
CA ASP A 56 25.48 -34.64 -20.62
C ASP A 56 25.73 -35.64 -21.76
N LEU A 57 26.86 -35.51 -22.45
CA LEU A 57 27.18 -36.33 -23.62
C LEU A 57 27.62 -37.76 -23.25
N GLN A 58 28.14 -37.98 -22.05
CA GLN A 58 28.58 -39.28 -21.57
C GLN A 58 27.40 -40.09 -21.06
N THR A 59 26.52 -39.47 -20.28
CA THR A 59 25.41 -40.16 -19.60
C THR A 59 24.07 -40.03 -20.32
N GLY A 60 23.91 -39.01 -21.18
CA GLY A 60 22.63 -38.69 -21.83
C GLY A 60 21.61 -38.02 -20.91
N MET A 61 21.99 -37.68 -19.68
CA MET A 61 21.11 -37.10 -18.66
C MET A 61 20.96 -35.58 -18.84
N LEU A 62 19.81 -35.05 -18.40
CA LEU A 62 19.55 -33.62 -18.31
C LEU A 62 20.28 -33.04 -17.10
N VAL A 63 21.10 -32.03 -17.31
CA VAL A 63 21.84 -31.35 -16.25
C VAL A 63 21.32 -29.91 -16.13
N PRO A 64 20.68 -29.56 -15.00
CA PRO A 64 20.20 -28.21 -14.74
C PRO A 64 21.33 -27.32 -14.21
N SER A 65 21.28 -26.03 -14.55
CA SER A 65 22.21 -25.02 -14.07
C SER A 65 21.46 -23.69 -13.89
N LEU A 66 21.60 -23.09 -12.70
CA LEU A 66 21.01 -21.80 -12.36
C LEU A 66 21.98 -21.02 -11.47
N TYR A 67 22.09 -19.71 -11.71
CA TYR A 67 22.99 -18.85 -10.96
C TYR A 67 22.47 -18.61 -9.53
N GLY A 68 23.33 -18.75 -8.52
CA GLY A 68 23.02 -18.41 -7.13
C GLY A 68 22.17 -19.44 -6.37
N VAL A 69 22.00 -20.65 -6.92
CA VAL A 69 21.33 -21.78 -6.26
C VAL A 69 22.36 -22.78 -5.77
N ASP A 70 22.11 -23.38 -4.60
CA ASP A 70 23.00 -24.35 -3.98
C ASP A 70 23.16 -25.62 -4.83
N VAL A 71 24.39 -26.14 -4.89
CA VAL A 71 24.74 -27.32 -5.69
C VAL A 71 23.88 -28.53 -5.31
N SER A 72 23.62 -28.74 -4.02
CA SER A 72 22.78 -29.85 -3.54
C SER A 72 21.33 -29.77 -4.01
N GLN A 73 20.78 -28.56 -4.20
CA GLN A 73 19.43 -28.42 -4.77
C GLN A 73 19.43 -28.75 -6.27
N LEU A 74 20.48 -28.35 -7.00
CA LEU A 74 20.64 -28.68 -8.42
C LEU A 74 20.84 -30.19 -8.63
N GLU A 75 21.58 -30.88 -7.77
CA GLU A 75 21.74 -32.33 -7.80
C GLU A 75 20.41 -33.07 -7.55
N ASN A 76 19.61 -32.61 -6.59
CA ASN A 76 18.28 -33.16 -6.35
C ASN A 76 17.35 -32.95 -7.55
N MET A 77 17.38 -31.75 -8.13
CA MET A 77 16.62 -31.43 -9.35
C MET A 77 17.06 -32.28 -10.53
N GLU A 78 18.37 -32.49 -10.72
CA GLU A 78 18.92 -33.36 -11.76
C GLU A 78 18.36 -34.77 -11.62
N LYS A 79 18.43 -35.34 -10.41
CA LYS A 79 17.90 -36.68 -10.13
C LYS A 79 16.40 -36.78 -10.46
N GLU A 80 15.60 -35.86 -9.95
CA GLU A 80 14.14 -35.91 -10.13
C GLU A 80 13.69 -35.70 -11.58
N ILE A 81 14.36 -34.82 -12.33
CA ILE A 81 14.02 -34.55 -13.74
C ILE A 81 14.41 -35.72 -14.64
N ASN A 82 15.53 -36.38 -14.35
CA ASN A 82 15.96 -37.57 -15.08
C ASN A 82 15.10 -38.80 -14.75
N GLU A 83 14.54 -38.89 -13.54
CA GLU A 83 13.53 -39.90 -13.19
C GLU A 83 12.18 -39.64 -13.88
N ASN A 84 11.71 -38.40 -13.87
CA ASN A 84 10.47 -37.99 -14.53
C ASN A 84 10.55 -36.54 -15.01
N GLN A 85 10.55 -36.36 -16.33
CA GLN A 85 10.65 -35.04 -16.96
C GLN A 85 9.54 -34.06 -16.58
N LYS A 86 8.37 -34.54 -16.14
CA LYS A 86 7.28 -33.66 -15.67
C LYS A 86 7.64 -32.93 -14.38
N ASN A 87 8.58 -33.46 -13.59
CA ASN A 87 9.10 -32.78 -12.39
C ASN A 87 9.79 -31.45 -12.75
N LEU A 88 10.22 -31.26 -14.00
CA LEU A 88 10.72 -29.96 -14.44
C LEU A 88 9.67 -28.84 -14.24
N LEU A 89 8.38 -29.13 -14.38
CA LEU A 89 7.31 -28.14 -14.19
C LEU A 89 7.16 -27.71 -12.72
N THR A 90 7.31 -28.66 -11.78
CA THR A 90 7.26 -28.39 -10.33
C THR A 90 8.50 -27.62 -9.89
N TRP A 91 9.68 -27.99 -10.41
CA TRP A 91 10.93 -27.28 -10.16
C TRP A 91 10.93 -25.85 -10.71
N ILE A 92 10.44 -25.63 -11.94
CA ILE A 92 10.31 -24.28 -12.51
C ILE A 92 9.44 -23.40 -11.60
N SER A 93 8.30 -23.91 -11.13
CA SER A 93 7.43 -23.16 -10.22
C SER A 93 8.12 -22.86 -8.88
N THR A 94 8.80 -23.86 -8.32
CA THR A 94 9.53 -23.74 -7.04
C THR A 94 10.65 -22.70 -7.12
N LEU A 95 11.52 -22.81 -8.14
CA LEU A 95 12.62 -21.87 -8.38
C LEU A 95 12.12 -20.46 -8.68
N HIS A 96 11.02 -20.34 -9.44
CA HIS A 96 10.38 -19.06 -9.72
C HIS A 96 9.94 -18.35 -8.43
N TYR A 97 9.22 -19.04 -7.55
CA TYR A 97 8.79 -18.47 -6.28
C TYR A 97 9.96 -18.15 -5.34
N GLN A 98 11.00 -18.99 -5.29
CA GLN A 98 12.20 -18.72 -4.50
C GLN A 98 12.91 -17.43 -4.96
N LEU A 99 13.09 -17.27 -6.28
CA LEU A 99 13.69 -16.05 -6.83
C LEU A 99 12.83 -14.81 -6.56
N LEU A 100 11.50 -14.90 -6.72
CA LEU A 100 10.59 -13.80 -6.39
C LEU A 100 10.70 -13.37 -4.93
N ARG A 101 10.67 -14.35 -4.02
CA ARG A 101 10.84 -14.10 -2.57
C ARG A 101 12.15 -13.37 -2.29
N GLN A 102 13.25 -13.82 -2.88
CA GLN A 102 14.56 -13.20 -2.70
C GLN A 102 14.60 -11.77 -3.26
N LEU A 103 14.05 -11.53 -4.44
CA LEU A 103 13.98 -10.19 -5.04
C LEU A 103 13.13 -9.25 -4.19
N CYS A 104 11.94 -9.68 -3.77
CA CYS A 104 11.07 -8.88 -2.91
C CYS A 104 11.73 -8.57 -1.56
N LYS A 105 12.39 -9.57 -0.93
CA LYS A 105 13.11 -9.39 0.33
C LYS A 105 14.23 -8.36 0.20
N ASN A 106 15.01 -8.42 -0.88
CA ASN A 106 16.08 -7.46 -1.14
C ASN A 106 15.52 -6.07 -1.48
N ALA A 107 14.41 -5.98 -2.21
CA ALA A 107 13.79 -4.73 -2.59
C ALA A 107 13.30 -3.91 -1.38
N VAL A 108 12.72 -4.59 -0.39
CA VAL A 108 12.12 -3.94 0.78
C VAL A 108 13.11 -3.68 1.91
N GLN A 109 14.36 -4.15 1.80
CA GLN A 109 15.36 -4.07 2.88
C GLN A 109 15.69 -2.63 3.32
N HIS A 110 15.48 -1.66 2.43
CA HIS A 110 15.75 -0.24 2.67
C HIS A 110 14.47 0.56 2.99
N LEU A 111 13.30 -0.09 2.97
CA LEU A 111 12.02 0.53 3.26
C LEU A 111 11.65 0.32 4.74
N PRO A 112 10.79 1.19 5.31
CA PRO A 112 10.31 1.05 6.69
C PRO A 112 9.24 -0.04 6.80
N VAL A 113 9.57 -1.26 6.39
CA VAL A 113 8.68 -2.42 6.39
C VAL A 113 9.42 -3.67 6.87
N VAL A 114 8.69 -4.70 7.29
CA VAL A 114 9.24 -6.00 7.67
C VAL A 114 8.73 -7.08 6.73
N TYR A 115 9.64 -7.77 6.06
CA TYR A 115 9.36 -8.95 5.25
C TYR A 115 9.12 -10.17 6.15
N LEU A 116 8.05 -10.92 5.87
CA LEU A 116 7.66 -12.12 6.61
C LEU A 116 7.22 -13.22 5.65
N ASP A 117 7.74 -14.43 5.85
CA ASP A 117 7.28 -15.62 5.12
C ASP A 117 5.95 -16.14 5.66
N MET A 118 5.67 -15.92 6.95
CA MET A 118 4.45 -16.31 7.64
C MET A 118 4.03 -15.26 8.68
N VAL A 119 2.73 -15.17 8.92
CA VAL A 119 2.16 -14.32 9.98
C VAL A 119 1.57 -15.22 11.06
N PRO A 120 1.93 -15.03 12.35
CA PRO A 120 1.36 -15.81 13.44
C PRO A 120 -0.07 -15.32 13.71
N VAL A 121 -1.07 -15.98 13.15
CA VAL A 121 -2.50 -15.68 13.36
C VAL A 121 -3.14 -16.72 14.27
N LEU A 122 -4.09 -16.30 15.13
CA LEU A 122 -4.81 -17.17 16.07
C LEU A 122 -5.67 -18.22 15.36
N GLU A 123 -6.36 -17.83 14.28
CA GLU A 123 -7.18 -18.72 13.46
C GLU A 123 -6.58 -18.91 12.06
N LYS A 124 -6.64 -20.13 11.55
CA LYS A 124 -6.29 -20.44 10.15
C LYS A 124 -7.39 -19.92 9.22
N SER A 125 -7.44 -18.60 9.02
CA SER A 125 -8.27 -17.98 8.01
C SER A 125 -7.79 -18.37 6.61
N PRO A 126 -8.67 -18.53 5.60
CA PRO A 126 -8.26 -18.75 4.22
C PRO A 126 -7.37 -17.63 3.65
N ALA A 127 -7.33 -16.45 4.30
CA ALA A 127 -6.42 -15.36 3.97
C ALA A 127 -4.97 -15.63 4.37
N VAL A 128 -4.74 -16.46 5.40
CA VAL A 128 -3.41 -16.83 5.88
C VAL A 128 -3.18 -18.31 5.62
N LYS A 129 -2.47 -18.57 4.52
CA LYS A 129 -2.07 -19.92 4.11
C LYS A 129 -0.56 -19.93 4.01
N ASP A 130 0.03 -20.99 4.53
CA ASP A 130 1.41 -21.33 4.25
C ASP A 130 1.46 -21.80 2.79
N ASP A 131 1.90 -20.92 1.91
CA ASP A 131 1.91 -21.13 0.46
C ASP A 131 3.22 -20.54 -0.08
N PRO A 132 4.05 -21.31 -0.80
CA PRO A 132 5.28 -20.82 -1.42
C PRO A 132 5.03 -19.60 -2.34
N GLY A 133 3.82 -19.47 -2.89
CA GLY A 133 3.39 -18.32 -3.67
C GLY A 133 2.98 -17.08 -2.88
N ARG A 134 3.10 -17.05 -1.55
CA ARG A 134 2.65 -15.91 -0.72
C ARG A 134 3.74 -15.34 0.19
N ILE A 135 3.77 -14.02 0.29
CA ILE A 135 4.59 -13.30 1.25
C ILE A 135 3.76 -12.24 1.99
N TYR A 136 4.27 -11.83 3.14
CA TYR A 136 3.64 -10.83 3.99
C TYR A 136 4.62 -9.69 4.27
N ILE A 137 4.13 -8.46 4.18
CA ILE A 137 4.93 -7.26 4.45
C ILE A 137 4.21 -6.44 5.51
N ARG A 138 4.83 -6.30 6.68
CA ARG A 138 4.32 -5.46 7.75
C ARG A 138 4.78 -4.02 7.55
N LEU A 139 3.88 -3.06 7.66
CA LEU A 139 4.18 -1.64 7.50
C LEU A 139 4.58 -1.04 8.86
N ASN A 140 5.79 -0.49 9.04
CA ASN A 140 6.25 -0.04 10.36
C ASN A 140 5.47 1.15 10.90
N HIS A 141 5.09 2.09 10.02
CA HIS A 141 4.24 3.23 10.38
C HIS A 141 2.81 2.81 10.75
N HIS A 142 2.40 1.60 10.33
CA HIS A 142 1.07 1.04 10.52
C HIS A 142 1.16 -0.41 11.02
N PRO A 143 1.60 -0.64 12.26
CA PRO A 143 2.00 -1.97 12.74
C PRO A 143 0.87 -3.02 12.80
N SER A 144 -0.38 -2.57 12.73
CA SER A 144 -1.60 -3.39 12.63
C SER A 144 -1.91 -3.85 11.20
N TYR A 145 -1.23 -3.30 10.20
CA TYR A 145 -1.50 -3.55 8.79
C TYR A 145 -0.40 -4.38 8.12
N TYR A 146 -0.82 -5.32 7.29
CA TYR A 146 0.02 -6.22 6.52
C TYR A 146 -0.41 -6.21 5.06
N LEU A 147 0.55 -6.05 4.16
CA LEU A 147 0.35 -6.27 2.73
C LEU A 147 0.62 -7.74 2.42
N ILE A 148 -0.39 -8.44 1.92
CA ILE A 148 -0.30 -9.81 1.43
C ILE A 148 -0.01 -9.73 -0.07
N VAL A 149 1.04 -10.40 -0.52
CA VAL A 149 1.38 -10.55 -1.94
C VAL A 149 1.20 -12.01 -2.32
N GLU A 150 0.30 -12.29 -3.26
CA GLU A 150 0.12 -13.61 -3.85
C GLU A 150 0.73 -13.59 -5.26
N PHE A 151 1.85 -14.27 -5.41
CA PHE A 151 2.58 -14.45 -6.67
C PHE A 151 1.84 -15.44 -7.57
N HIS A 152 1.77 -15.12 -8.86
CA HIS A 152 1.30 -16.10 -9.84
C HIS A 152 2.43 -16.99 -10.35
N ILE A 153 2.06 -18.13 -10.92
CA ILE A 153 2.99 -19.07 -11.54
C ILE A 153 3.60 -18.42 -12.79
N ALA A 154 4.85 -18.77 -13.08
CA ALA A 154 5.63 -18.29 -14.22
C ALA A 154 4.88 -18.39 -15.57
N GLY A 155 4.30 -17.28 -16.01
CA GLY A 155 3.52 -17.15 -17.26
C GLY A 155 2.24 -16.30 -17.15
N GLU A 156 1.80 -15.96 -15.93
CA GLU A 156 0.73 -14.99 -15.66
C GLU A 156 1.33 -13.66 -15.21
N THR A 157 0.65 -12.54 -15.51
CA THR A 157 1.34 -11.24 -15.61
C THR A 157 1.22 -10.33 -14.39
N ASN A 158 0.36 -10.62 -13.41
CA ASN A 158 0.06 -9.65 -12.35
C ASN A 158 -0.06 -10.34 -11.00
N ASN A 159 0.73 -9.94 -10.01
CA ASN A 159 0.57 -10.43 -8.64
C ASN A 159 -0.75 -9.91 -8.03
N LYS A 160 -1.31 -10.63 -7.05
CA LYS A 160 -2.47 -10.13 -6.28
C LYS A 160 -1.99 -9.51 -4.99
N TYR A 161 -2.57 -8.36 -4.65
CA TYR A 161 -2.27 -7.64 -3.41
C TYR A 161 -3.52 -7.55 -2.58
N LYS A 162 -3.37 -7.81 -1.28
CA LYS A 162 -4.45 -7.64 -0.30
C LYS A 162 -3.92 -6.90 0.91
N LEU A 163 -4.70 -5.98 1.45
CA LEU A 163 -4.40 -5.31 2.70
C LEU A 163 -5.14 -6.02 3.84
N MET A 164 -4.39 -6.53 4.81
CA MET A 164 -4.90 -7.18 6.00
C MET A 164 -4.71 -6.27 7.21
N LYS A 165 -5.78 -6.04 7.97
CA LYS A 165 -5.75 -5.39 9.27
C LYS A 165 -5.83 -6.45 10.37
N THR A 166 -5.02 -6.28 11.40
CA THR A 166 -4.92 -7.17 12.55
C THR A 166 -5.01 -6.41 13.85
N SER A 167 -5.55 -7.06 14.87
CA SER A 167 -5.57 -6.59 16.24
C SER A 167 -4.88 -7.59 17.16
N SER A 168 -4.36 -7.10 18.28
CA SER A 168 -3.91 -7.95 19.38
C SER A 168 -5.14 -8.28 20.23
N PRO A 169 -5.31 -9.53 20.70
CA PRO A 169 -6.47 -9.91 21.50
C PRO A 169 -6.54 -9.08 22.79
N THR A 170 -7.44 -8.11 22.84
CA THR A 170 -7.76 -7.34 24.04
C THR A 170 -8.86 -8.06 24.82
N GLY A 171 -8.45 -8.89 25.78
CA GLY A 171 -9.37 -9.56 26.70
C GLY A 171 -8.62 -10.39 27.75
N PHE A 172 -9.23 -10.57 28.93
CA PHE A 172 -8.72 -11.31 30.09
C PHE A 172 -8.44 -12.81 29.87
N GLN A 173 -8.27 -13.30 28.63
CA GLN A 173 -7.70 -14.62 28.33
C GLN A 173 -6.18 -14.57 28.24
N LYS A 174 -5.54 -13.87 29.18
CA LYS A 174 -4.20 -14.25 29.62
C LYS A 174 -4.36 -15.53 30.42
N LEU A 175 -4.24 -16.68 29.78
CA LEU A 175 -3.77 -17.96 30.33
C LEU A 175 -4.01 -19.04 29.27
N GLN A 176 -3.02 -19.25 28.40
CA GLN A 176 -2.51 -20.56 27.94
C GLN A 176 -1.87 -20.55 26.54
N ASN A 177 -1.99 -19.49 25.72
CA ASN A 177 -1.18 -19.35 24.50
C ASN A 177 -1.07 -17.89 23.99
N PRO A 178 -0.03 -17.14 24.34
CA PRO A 178 0.15 -15.78 23.87
C PRO A 178 1.03 -15.80 22.61
N ARG A 179 0.47 -15.82 21.40
CA ARG A 179 1.30 -15.66 20.18
C ARG A 179 0.62 -15.40 18.84
N GLY A 180 -0.71 -15.39 18.73
CA GLY A 180 -1.36 -15.12 17.44
C GLY A 180 -2.04 -13.76 17.37
N LEU A 181 -2.09 -13.18 16.18
CA LEU A 181 -2.86 -11.99 15.82
C LEU A 181 -4.29 -12.38 15.43
N GLU A 182 -5.27 -11.52 15.70
CA GLU A 182 -6.63 -11.66 15.14
C GLU A 182 -6.71 -10.90 13.82
N ILE A 183 -7.44 -11.43 12.84
CA ILE A 183 -7.65 -10.76 11.55
C ILE A 183 -8.96 -9.98 11.63
N ASP A 184 -8.86 -8.65 11.57
CA ASP A 184 -10.03 -7.77 11.60
C ASP A 184 -10.69 -7.70 10.22
N SER A 185 -9.90 -7.56 9.17
CA SER A 185 -10.39 -7.38 7.80
C SER A 185 -9.31 -7.66 6.76
N VAL A 186 -9.71 -8.13 5.57
CA VAL A 186 -8.84 -8.30 4.41
C VAL A 186 -9.51 -7.66 3.20
N VAL A 187 -8.79 -6.78 2.50
CA VAL A 187 -9.30 -6.01 1.35
C VAL A 187 -8.43 -6.29 0.13
N ASP A 188 -9.04 -6.71 -0.97
CA ASP A 188 -8.35 -6.89 -2.25
C ASP A 188 -8.01 -5.54 -2.87
N LEU A 189 -6.74 -5.31 -3.21
CA LEU A 189 -6.25 -4.06 -3.77
C LEU A 189 -6.19 -4.06 -5.31
N HIS A 190 -6.83 -5.04 -5.97
CA HIS A 190 -6.74 -5.18 -7.43
C HIS A 190 -7.25 -3.96 -8.19
N TYR A 191 -8.26 -3.26 -7.66
CA TYR A 191 -8.81 -2.04 -8.26
C TYR A 191 -7.83 -0.85 -8.26
N LEU A 192 -6.86 -0.83 -7.34
CA LEU A 192 -5.84 0.22 -7.30
C LEU A 192 -4.81 0.03 -8.42
N PHE A 193 -4.68 -1.19 -8.91
CA PHE A 193 -3.70 -1.58 -9.91
C PHE A 193 -3.98 -0.89 -11.26
N ASP A 194 -5.24 -0.84 -11.68
CA ASP A 194 -5.67 -0.14 -12.90
C ASP A 194 -5.44 1.38 -12.82
N GLN A 195 -5.36 1.95 -11.61
CA GLN A 195 -5.10 3.38 -11.37
C GLN A 195 -3.61 3.73 -11.37
N THR A 196 -2.72 2.73 -11.23
CA THR A 196 -1.27 2.98 -11.08
C THR A 196 -0.53 3.29 -12.39
N GLY A 197 -1.15 3.05 -13.55
CA GLY A 197 -0.50 3.24 -14.86
C GLY A 197 0.69 2.30 -15.10
N LEU A 198 0.94 1.32 -14.23
CA LEU A 198 1.97 0.31 -14.42
C LEU A 198 1.62 -0.55 -15.63
N GLU A 199 2.50 -0.56 -16.64
CA GLU A 199 2.30 -1.39 -17.83
C GLU A 199 2.28 -2.88 -17.44
N LYS A 200 1.38 -3.66 -18.05
CA LYS A 200 1.32 -5.12 -17.84
C LYS A 200 2.67 -5.73 -18.25
N ASN A 201 3.35 -6.41 -17.31
CA ASN A 201 4.72 -6.97 -17.39
C ASN A 201 5.86 -6.08 -16.85
N GLU A 202 5.59 -5.01 -16.11
CA GLU A 202 6.67 -4.31 -15.40
C GLU A 202 7.26 -5.14 -14.26
N ASP A 203 8.50 -4.81 -13.87
CA ASP A 203 9.27 -5.49 -12.84
C ASP A 203 8.48 -5.63 -11.52
N CYS A 204 8.25 -6.87 -11.08
CA CYS A 204 7.53 -7.21 -9.84
C CYS A 204 8.06 -6.46 -8.60
N VAL A 205 9.34 -6.06 -8.61
CA VAL A 205 9.94 -5.25 -7.55
C VAL A 205 9.36 -3.83 -7.54
N LYS A 206 9.27 -3.18 -8.70
CA LYS A 206 8.70 -1.83 -8.81
C LYS A 206 7.24 -1.82 -8.41
N GLU A 207 6.51 -2.82 -8.88
CA GLU A 207 5.12 -3.06 -8.55
C GLU A 207 4.92 -3.16 -7.02
N LEU A 208 5.75 -3.97 -6.36
CA LEU A 208 5.71 -4.12 -4.91
C LEU A 208 5.97 -2.80 -4.18
N ILE A 209 7.03 -2.09 -4.55
CA ILE A 209 7.41 -0.80 -3.94
C ILE A 209 6.28 0.22 -4.11
N LYS A 210 5.66 0.26 -5.29
CA LYS A 210 4.53 1.14 -5.57
C LYS A 210 3.32 0.79 -4.70
N MET A 211 3.01 -0.50 -4.54
CA MET A 211 1.92 -0.95 -3.69
C MET A 211 2.15 -0.61 -2.21
N ILE A 212 3.39 -0.72 -1.72
CA ILE A 212 3.76 -0.27 -0.37
C ILE A 212 3.50 1.23 -0.23
N SER A 213 3.98 2.04 -1.17
CA SER A 213 3.79 3.50 -1.18
C SER A 213 2.31 3.90 -1.19
N ILE A 214 1.47 3.23 -1.99
CA ILE A 214 0.01 3.46 -2.02
C ILE A 214 -0.63 3.11 -0.68
N CYS A 215 -0.20 2.02 -0.03
CA CYS A 215 -0.72 1.66 1.28
C CYS A 215 -0.33 2.69 2.34
N GLU A 216 0.94 3.14 2.35
CA GLU A 216 1.42 4.15 3.29
C GLU A 216 0.69 5.49 3.16
N SER A 217 0.35 5.91 1.93
CA SER A 217 -0.40 7.17 1.73
C SER A 217 -1.88 7.06 2.08
N ARG A 218 -2.52 5.88 1.88
CA ARG A 218 -3.97 5.70 2.07
C ARG A 218 -4.39 5.23 3.45
N ILE A 219 -3.59 4.42 4.15
CA ILE A 219 -3.96 3.91 5.50
C ILE A 219 -4.25 5.03 6.51
N PRO A 220 -3.50 6.14 6.56
CA PRO A 220 -3.83 7.25 7.44
C PRO A 220 -5.27 7.77 7.27
N PHE A 221 -5.74 7.85 6.03
CA PHE A 221 -7.11 8.29 5.73
C PHE A 221 -8.16 7.29 6.19
N ILE A 222 -7.87 5.99 6.24
CA ILE A 222 -8.79 5.00 6.84
C ILE A 222 -9.05 5.35 8.30
N SER A 223 -8.00 5.73 9.04
CA SER A 223 -8.11 6.12 10.44
C SER A 223 -8.86 7.46 10.59
N LEU A 224 -8.61 8.43 9.70
CA LEU A 224 -9.33 9.70 9.66
C LEU A 224 -10.83 9.49 9.44
N LEU A 225 -11.21 8.71 8.42
CA LEU A 225 -12.60 8.45 8.07
C LEU A 225 -13.34 7.69 9.18
N GLN A 226 -12.67 6.77 9.86
CA GLN A 226 -13.23 6.11 11.06
C GLN A 226 -13.47 7.12 12.19
N GLY A 227 -12.58 8.09 12.37
CA GLY A 227 -12.77 9.20 13.30
C GLY A 227 -13.97 10.06 12.93
N ILE A 228 -14.11 10.43 11.66
CA ILE A 228 -15.24 11.22 11.15
C ILE A 228 -16.56 10.48 11.36
N ALA A 229 -16.61 9.19 11.06
CA ALA A 229 -17.80 8.37 11.23
C ALA A 229 -18.25 8.23 12.70
N GLY A 230 -17.34 8.47 13.65
CA GLY A 230 -17.64 8.45 15.09
C GLY A 230 -18.17 9.78 15.65
N GLU A 231 -18.11 10.88 14.89
CA GLU A 231 -18.58 12.20 15.32
C GLU A 231 -19.89 12.58 14.63
N GLU A 232 -20.85 13.09 15.40
CA GLU A 232 -22.14 13.49 14.86
C GLU A 232 -22.05 14.81 14.07
N GLY A 233 -22.75 14.87 12.93
CA GLY A 233 -22.87 16.09 12.13
C GLY A 233 -21.71 16.37 11.17
N ILE A 234 -20.69 15.51 11.11
CA ILE A 234 -19.62 15.60 10.12
C ILE A 234 -19.95 14.70 8.93
N ILE A 235 -19.98 15.27 7.72
CA ILE A 235 -20.17 14.52 6.47
C ILE A 235 -18.96 14.77 5.59
N HIS A 236 -18.40 13.73 4.99
CA HIS A 236 -17.24 13.82 4.08
C HIS A 236 -17.59 13.42 2.64
N GLN A 237 -16.79 13.88 1.68
CA GLN A 237 -16.89 13.51 0.26
C GLN A 237 -16.07 12.27 -0.12
N GLY A 238 -15.37 11.69 0.86
CA GLY A 238 -14.45 10.57 0.64
C GLY A 238 -13.02 11.08 0.42
N VAL A 239 -12.17 10.20 -0.10
CA VAL A 239 -10.75 10.49 -0.37
C VAL A 239 -10.54 10.42 -1.87
N TYR A 240 -9.91 11.43 -2.42
CA TYR A 240 -9.56 11.49 -3.84
C TYR A 240 -8.20 12.18 -4.04
N GLU A 241 -7.67 12.06 -5.24
CA GLU A 241 -6.39 12.66 -5.64
C GLU A 241 -6.66 14.01 -6.32
N GLU A 242 -5.97 15.06 -5.88
CA GLU A 242 -5.94 16.35 -6.58
C GLU A 242 -4.84 16.37 -7.65
N GLU A 243 -4.77 17.42 -8.47
CA GLU A 243 -3.88 17.57 -9.64
C GLU A 243 -2.39 17.25 -9.37
N ASN A 244 -1.94 17.36 -8.12
CA ASN A 244 -0.57 17.06 -7.68
C ASN A 244 -0.39 15.64 -7.12
N LEU A 245 -1.32 14.70 -7.37
CA LEU A 245 -1.35 13.35 -6.79
C LEU A 245 -1.43 13.34 -5.25
N ALA A 246 -1.78 14.48 -4.65
CA ALA A 246 -1.98 14.60 -3.21
C ALA A 246 -3.36 14.08 -2.85
N LEU A 247 -3.41 13.14 -1.89
CA LEU A 247 -4.67 12.68 -1.34
C LEU A 247 -5.29 13.76 -0.46
N VAL A 248 -6.57 14.03 -0.69
CA VAL A 248 -7.37 14.98 0.07
C VAL A 248 -8.66 14.33 0.52
N CYS A 249 -9.10 14.66 1.74
CA CYS A 249 -10.44 14.36 2.22
C CYS A 249 -11.18 15.66 2.50
N LYS A 250 -12.27 15.92 1.77
CA LYS A 250 -13.09 17.13 1.98
C LYS A 250 -14.30 16.86 2.84
N LEU A 251 -14.54 17.77 3.78
CA LEU A 251 -15.76 17.78 4.59
C LEU A 251 -16.84 18.59 3.87
N LYS A 252 -18.01 17.98 3.73
CA LYS A 252 -19.24 18.62 3.25
C LYS A 252 -19.96 19.36 4.37
N THR A 253 -19.85 18.87 5.59
CA THR A 253 -20.53 19.46 6.75
C THR A 253 -19.59 19.43 7.95
N LEU A 254 -19.57 20.55 8.68
CA LEU A 254 -18.80 20.73 9.91
C LEU A 254 -19.70 20.56 11.14
N PRO A 255 -19.14 20.15 12.28
CA PRO A 255 -19.94 19.82 13.45
C PRO A 255 -20.61 21.08 14.02
N LYS A 256 -21.84 20.91 14.52
CA LYS A 256 -22.57 21.99 15.21
C LYS A 256 -21.97 22.20 16.61
N VAL A 257 -21.82 23.46 17.00
CA VAL A 257 -21.28 23.84 18.30
C VAL A 257 -22.43 24.30 19.20
N SER A 258 -22.54 23.72 20.39
CA SER A 258 -23.54 24.11 21.39
C SER A 258 -23.08 25.32 22.21
N GLY A 259 -24.05 26.12 22.67
CA GLY A 259 -23.80 27.28 23.53
C GLY A 259 -23.30 28.54 22.80
N THR A 260 -23.49 28.64 21.50
CA THR A 260 -23.22 29.84 20.68
C THR A 260 -24.50 30.45 20.14
N ASN A 261 -24.46 31.73 19.74
CA ASN A 261 -25.59 32.38 19.08
C ASN A 261 -25.89 31.69 17.73
N GLU A 262 -27.10 31.17 17.57
CA GLU A 262 -27.53 30.40 16.39
C GLU A 262 -27.33 31.19 15.10
N LEU A 263 -27.75 32.46 15.07
CA LEU A 263 -27.64 33.33 13.89
C LEU A 263 -26.18 33.55 13.46
N THR A 264 -25.28 33.76 14.42
CA THR A 264 -23.86 33.98 14.12
C THR A 264 -23.18 32.68 13.66
N THR A 265 -23.65 31.55 14.18
CA THR A 265 -23.16 30.22 13.80
C THR A 265 -23.61 29.87 12.38
N GLU A 266 -24.85 30.19 12.01
CA GLU A 266 -25.36 30.05 10.65
C GLU A 266 -24.58 30.92 9.65
N ILE A 267 -24.36 32.20 9.97
CA ILE A 267 -23.54 33.09 9.13
C ILE A 267 -22.13 32.52 8.90
N LEU A 268 -21.51 31.96 9.95
CA LEU A 268 -20.21 31.32 9.81
C LEU A 268 -20.29 30.09 8.91
N HIS A 269 -21.24 29.20 9.14
CA HIS A 269 -21.42 28.00 8.31
C HIS A 269 -21.65 28.35 6.83
N ASP A 270 -22.46 29.36 6.54
CA ASP A 270 -22.74 29.83 5.17
C ASP A 270 -21.53 30.51 4.52
N SER A 271 -20.60 31.04 5.33
CA SER A 271 -19.36 31.63 4.83
C SER A 271 -18.28 30.60 4.51
N ILE A 272 -18.40 29.35 4.95
CA ILE A 272 -17.39 28.31 4.71
C ILE A 272 -17.50 27.85 3.26
N LEU A 273 -16.39 28.02 2.53
CA LEU A 273 -16.26 27.63 1.14
C LEU A 273 -15.79 26.18 1.02
N GLU A 274 -14.80 25.80 1.83
CA GLU A 274 -14.20 24.47 1.81
C GLU A 274 -13.58 24.13 3.16
N CYS A 275 -13.68 22.86 3.56
CA CYS A 275 -12.83 22.29 4.59
C CYS A 275 -12.20 21.00 4.08
N SER A 276 -10.87 20.91 4.11
CA SER A 276 -10.13 19.76 3.59
C SER A 276 -9.03 19.29 4.54
N PHE A 277 -8.80 17.98 4.57
CA PHE A 277 -7.73 17.33 5.31
C PHE A 277 -6.71 16.75 4.34
N ARG A 278 -5.44 17.04 4.62
CA ARG A 278 -4.28 16.56 3.87
C ARG A 278 -3.21 16.07 4.84
N ILE A 279 -2.36 15.16 4.38
CA ILE A 279 -1.14 14.81 5.09
C ILE A 279 0.02 15.53 4.45
N GLN A 280 0.78 16.24 5.27
CA GLN A 280 2.03 16.82 4.84
C GLN A 280 3.15 15.79 5.01
N GLU A 281 3.73 15.36 3.89
CA GLU A 281 4.90 14.47 3.86
C GLU A 281 6.16 15.24 4.28
N ARG A 282 6.38 15.34 5.59
CA ARG A 282 7.64 15.76 6.21
C ARG A 282 8.11 14.66 7.18
N ILE A 283 9.30 14.84 7.77
CA ILE A 283 9.91 13.90 8.73
C ILE A 283 8.94 13.53 9.86
N THR A 284 8.09 14.47 10.28
CA THR A 284 6.92 14.24 11.12
C THR A 284 5.69 14.36 10.21
N GLN A 285 5.08 13.25 9.82
CA GLN A 285 3.85 13.29 9.02
C GLN A 285 2.76 13.99 9.84
N MET A 286 2.31 15.16 9.40
CA MET A 286 1.29 15.97 10.08
C MET A 286 0.02 16.02 9.25
N TRP A 287 -1.13 15.91 9.90
CA TRP A 287 -2.39 16.32 9.31
C TRP A 287 -2.46 17.84 9.23
N VAL A 288 -2.93 18.33 8.10
CA VAL A 288 -3.27 19.73 7.89
C VAL A 288 -4.75 19.80 7.55
N ALA A 289 -5.53 20.42 8.43
CA ALA A 289 -6.90 20.81 8.13
C ALA A 289 -6.90 22.25 7.62
N GLU A 290 -7.34 22.43 6.38
CA GLU A 290 -7.47 23.73 5.75
C GLU A 290 -8.95 24.10 5.67
N ILE A 291 -9.29 25.30 6.15
CA ILE A 291 -10.63 25.86 6.10
C ILE A 291 -10.57 27.18 5.31
N LEU A 292 -11.32 27.24 4.22
CA LEU A 292 -11.50 28.45 3.42
C LEU A 292 -12.82 29.11 3.81
N ILE A 293 -12.75 30.36 4.24
CA ILE A 293 -13.88 31.13 4.74
C ILE A 293 -14.01 32.39 3.88
N LYS A 294 -15.20 32.66 3.35
CA LYS A 294 -15.51 33.93 2.70
C LYS A 294 -15.38 35.04 3.73
N SER A 295 -14.48 36.00 3.49
CA SER A 295 -14.22 37.06 4.44
C SER A 295 -15.45 37.96 4.58
N LEU A 296 -15.99 38.04 5.79
CA LEU A 296 -17.13 38.92 6.10
C LEU A 296 -16.71 40.38 6.31
N PHE A 297 -15.40 40.60 6.51
CA PHE A 297 -14.81 41.91 6.69
C PHE A 297 -13.46 41.96 5.95
N PRO A 298 -13.48 41.97 4.61
CA PRO A 298 -12.26 41.88 3.82
C PRO A 298 -11.33 43.06 4.11
N SER A 299 -10.11 42.76 4.55
CA SER A 299 -9.01 43.72 4.60
C SER A 299 -8.20 43.75 3.29
N ASN A 300 -8.33 42.71 2.48
CA ASN A 300 -7.57 42.45 1.25
C ASN A 300 -8.53 42.19 0.07
N ASP A 301 -8.07 42.43 -1.17
CA ASP A 301 -8.87 42.31 -2.40
C ASP A 301 -9.43 40.91 -2.71
N VAL A 302 -8.85 39.85 -2.11
CA VAL A 302 -9.20 38.45 -2.42
C VAL A 302 -10.53 38.01 -1.77
N GLY A 303 -10.93 38.63 -0.67
CA GLY A 303 -12.22 38.34 -0.01
C GLY A 303 -12.34 36.92 0.59
N VAL A 304 -11.23 36.19 0.78
CA VAL A 304 -11.21 34.84 1.36
C VAL A 304 -10.15 34.76 2.45
N ASP A 305 -10.55 34.30 3.64
CA ASP A 305 -9.69 34.02 4.78
C ASP A 305 -9.36 32.52 4.82
N ARG A 306 -8.09 32.19 5.08
CA ARG A 306 -7.59 30.81 5.14
C ARG A 306 -7.13 30.48 6.55
N VAL A 307 -7.71 29.43 7.14
CA VAL A 307 -7.32 28.89 8.45
C VAL A 307 -6.64 27.55 8.24
N MET A 308 -5.44 27.39 8.79
CA MET A 308 -4.68 26.14 8.77
C MET A 308 -4.51 25.62 10.19
N LEU A 309 -4.95 24.39 10.45
CA LEU A 309 -4.76 23.68 11.70
C LEU A 309 -3.88 22.46 11.45
N THR A 310 -2.92 22.21 12.33
CA THR A 310 -1.95 21.12 12.17
C THR A 310 -2.06 20.14 13.34
N TYR A 311 -2.18 18.86 13.03
CA TYR A 311 -2.29 17.78 14.02
C TYR A 311 -1.26 16.69 13.76
N ASP A 312 -0.79 16.04 14.81
CA ASP A 312 0.14 14.92 14.67
C ASP A 312 -0.57 13.70 14.04
N ALA A 313 -0.05 13.16 12.92
CA ALA A 313 -0.70 12.03 12.25
C ALA A 313 -0.34 10.67 12.87
N PHE A 314 0.79 10.60 13.58
CA PHE A 314 1.29 9.38 14.19
C PHE A 314 1.64 9.67 15.66
N GLY A 315 0.91 9.04 16.58
CA GLY A 315 1.20 9.14 18.01
C GLY A 315 2.65 8.76 18.31
N GLY A 316 3.38 9.68 18.93
CA GLY A 316 4.73 9.42 19.40
C GLY A 316 4.71 8.44 20.58
N GLN A 317 5.45 7.35 20.44
CA GLN A 317 5.80 6.36 21.49
C GLN A 317 4.72 5.36 21.91
N ALA A 318 5.20 4.17 22.29
CA ALA A 318 4.44 2.95 22.61
C ALA A 318 3.38 3.06 23.73
N ASN A 319 3.35 4.18 24.48
CA ASN A 319 2.45 4.40 25.61
C ASN A 319 1.45 5.54 25.42
N ASN A 320 1.50 6.28 24.30
CA ASN A 320 0.48 7.27 23.98
C ASN A 320 -0.47 6.72 22.92
N PRO A 321 -1.78 6.64 23.20
CA PRO A 321 -2.76 6.30 22.17
C PRO A 321 -2.63 7.32 21.04
N LYS A 322 -2.77 6.86 19.78
CA LYS A 322 -2.77 7.76 18.61
C LYS A 322 -3.75 8.91 18.88
N PRO A 323 -3.33 10.18 18.75
CA PRO A 323 -4.23 11.29 18.96
C PRO A 323 -5.41 11.17 18.00
N ASN A 324 -6.63 11.29 18.52
CA ASN A 324 -7.81 11.34 17.67
C ASN A 324 -7.86 12.73 17.04
N VAL A 325 -7.31 12.83 15.83
CA VAL A 325 -7.20 14.06 15.04
C VAL A 325 -8.57 14.71 14.88
N ILE A 326 -9.61 13.92 14.65
CA ILE A 326 -10.97 14.43 14.46
C ILE A 326 -11.51 15.02 15.76
N LYS A 327 -11.29 14.39 16.92
CA LYS A 327 -11.69 14.97 18.22
C LYS A 327 -10.97 16.29 18.48
N SER A 328 -9.66 16.33 18.24
CA SER A 328 -8.86 17.54 18.40
C SER A 328 -9.36 18.66 17.48
N PHE A 329 -9.70 18.30 16.23
CA PHE A 329 -10.29 19.23 15.27
C PHE A 329 -11.66 19.74 15.70
N VAL A 330 -12.54 18.89 16.26
CA VAL A 330 -13.85 19.30 16.77
C VAL A 330 -13.70 20.30 17.93
N GLU A 331 -12.73 20.07 18.82
CA GLU A 331 -12.41 20.98 19.92
C GLU A 331 -11.91 22.34 19.41
N ASP A 332 -10.96 22.34 18.46
CA ASP A 332 -10.46 23.56 17.84
C ASP A 332 -11.54 24.29 17.05
N TRP A 333 -12.40 23.56 16.34
CA TRP A 333 -13.55 24.11 15.64
C TRP A 333 -14.51 24.81 16.60
N SER A 334 -14.79 24.20 17.76
CA SER A 334 -15.60 24.81 18.82
C SER A 334 -15.02 26.15 19.30
N CYS A 335 -13.70 26.21 19.47
CA CYS A 335 -12.99 27.44 19.81
C CYS A 335 -13.12 28.49 18.69
N ILE A 336 -12.95 28.10 17.43
CA ILE A 336 -13.08 28.99 16.27
C ILE A 336 -14.49 29.59 16.20
N VAL A 337 -15.54 28.78 16.33
CA VAL A 337 -16.93 29.25 16.27
C VAL A 337 -17.22 30.25 17.40
N ARG A 338 -16.74 29.98 18.62
CA ARG A 338 -16.91 30.88 19.78
C ARG A 338 -16.16 32.20 19.59
N LEU A 339 -14.90 32.15 19.15
CA LEU A 339 -14.08 33.32 18.88
C LEU A 339 -14.69 34.17 17.76
N PHE A 340 -15.16 33.54 16.70
CA PHE A 340 -15.88 34.20 15.62
C PHE A 340 -17.14 34.90 16.15
N GLY A 341 -17.93 34.23 17.00
CA GLY A 341 -19.10 34.82 17.64
C GLY A 341 -18.79 36.11 18.41
N LEU A 342 -17.74 36.09 19.23
CA LEU A 342 -17.27 37.24 19.99
C LEU A 342 -16.77 38.37 19.08
N ALA A 343 -15.95 38.05 18.08
CA ALA A 343 -15.39 39.03 17.15
C ALA A 343 -16.48 39.68 16.28
N PHE A 344 -17.48 38.90 15.87
CA PHE A 344 -18.61 39.39 15.09
C PHE A 344 -19.47 40.35 15.92
N ALA A 345 -19.82 39.99 17.17
CA ALA A 345 -20.56 40.85 18.08
C ALA A 345 -19.81 42.16 18.36
N TYR A 346 -18.49 42.08 18.60
CA TYR A 346 -17.65 43.26 18.80
C TYR A 346 -17.65 44.19 17.57
N LYS A 347 -17.48 43.65 16.36
CA LYS A 347 -17.53 44.46 15.12
C LYS A 347 -18.89 45.10 14.87
N GLN A 348 -19.99 44.41 15.22
CA GLN A 348 -21.32 45.01 15.13
C GLN A 348 -21.48 46.18 16.10
N ALA A 349 -21.05 46.02 17.36
CA ALA A 349 -21.08 47.09 18.36
C ALA A 349 -20.22 48.29 17.92
N GLN A 350 -19.04 48.04 17.35
CA GLN A 350 -18.17 49.10 16.83
C GLN A 350 -18.86 49.91 15.72
N LYS A 351 -19.50 49.25 14.74
CA LYS A 351 -20.25 49.94 13.67
C LYS A 351 -21.40 50.80 14.20
N GLN A 352 -22.07 50.37 15.27
CA GLN A 352 -23.12 51.15 15.92
C GLN A 352 -22.56 52.40 16.61
N HIS A 353 -21.38 52.30 17.23
CA HIS A 353 -20.72 53.45 17.85
C HIS A 353 -20.16 54.48 16.87
N THR A 354 -19.64 54.08 15.70
CA THR A 354 -19.19 55.04 14.66
C THR A 354 -20.35 55.72 13.91
N SER A 355 -21.59 55.27 14.11
CA SER A 355 -22.80 55.86 13.50
C SER A 355 -23.52 56.90 14.35
N LEU A 356 -23.01 57.23 15.55
CA LEU A 356 -23.51 58.36 16.32
C LEU A 356 -23.03 59.67 15.66
N PRO A 357 -23.93 60.58 15.24
CA PRO A 357 -23.50 61.86 14.68
C PRO A 357 -22.70 62.62 15.74
N GLU A 358 -21.59 63.24 15.33
CA GLU A 358 -20.93 64.26 16.13
C GLU A 358 -22.00 65.27 16.54
N VAL A 359 -22.30 65.34 17.83
CA VAL A 359 -23.06 66.44 18.39
C VAL A 359 -22.16 67.65 18.23
N HIS A 360 -22.30 68.36 17.11
CA HIS A 360 -21.77 69.70 16.98
C HIS A 360 -22.50 70.57 18.01
N SER A 361 -21.89 70.71 19.19
CA SER A 361 -22.14 71.87 20.03
C SER A 361 -21.58 73.07 19.28
N TYR A 362 -22.46 73.91 18.72
CA TYR A 362 -22.56 75.36 18.95
C TYR A 362 -23.72 75.94 18.14
#